data_AF-A0A433PAW7-F1
#
_entry.id   AF-A0A433PAW7-F1
#
_cell.length_a   1.000
_cell.length_b   1.000
_cell.length_c   1.000
_cell.angle_alpha   90.00
_cell.angle_beta   90.00
_cell.angle_gamma   90.00
#
_symmetry.space_group_name_H-M   'P 1'
#
loop_
_entity.id
_entity.type
_entity.pdbx_description
1 polymer ?
#
loop_
_entity_poly.entity_id
_entity_poly.type
_entity_poly.pdbx_seq_one_letter_code
_entity_poly.pdbx_strand_id
1 'polypeptide(L)' 'MHDGEKVIIKASYRNMQQLYDDASFKVRLVTGPVRRIYKSDLKTPVRGLDQFEDGGRYLCCGGESPILDRIPPSLAN' A
#
# COMPACT_ATOMS: atom_id res chain seq x y z
N MET A 1 -3.41 -7.64 15.12
CA MET A 1 -4.03 -6.63 14.23
C MET A 1 -2.90 -5.70 13.82
N HIS A 2 -2.81 -5.30 12.55
CA HIS A 2 -1.75 -4.38 12.08
C HIS A 2 -2.39 -2.99 12.00
N ASP A 3 -1.87 -2.03 12.77
CA ASP A 3 -2.43 -0.68 12.91
C ASP A 3 -2.14 0.25 11.70
N GLY A 4 -1.57 -0.30 10.63
CA GLY A 4 -1.02 0.46 9.51
C GLY A 4 0.40 0.94 9.82
N GLU A 5 1.18 1.15 8.77
CA GLU A 5 2.59 1.55 8.89
C GLU A 5 2.84 2.82 8.08
N LYS A 6 3.65 3.75 8.62
CA LYS A 6 3.93 5.01 7.94
C LYS A 6 5.03 4.82 6.90
N VAL A 7 4.63 4.81 5.64
CA VAL A 7 5.56 4.82 4.49
C VAL A 7 5.77 6.25 4.02
N ILE A 8 7.03 6.65 3.83
CA ILE A 8 7.40 7.97 3.33
C ILE A 8 7.82 7.79 1.89
N ILE A 9 7.10 8.41 0.96
CA ILE A 9 7.47 8.41 -0.45
C ILE A 9 8.59 9.41 -0.65
N LYS A 10 9.81 8.90 -0.88
CA LYS A 10 10.98 9.72 -1.13
C LYS A 10 10.93 10.23 -2.58
N ALA A 11 11.34 11.49 -2.79
CA ALA A 11 11.48 12.06 -4.14
C ALA A 11 12.51 11.31 -5.01
N SER A 12 13.42 10.53 -4.40
CA SER A 12 14.36 9.66 -5.11
C SER A 12 13.70 8.45 -5.76
N TYR A 13 12.47 8.10 -5.38
CA TYR A 13 11.75 6.99 -5.99
C TYR A 13 11.40 7.34 -7.44
N ARG A 14 12.01 6.63 -8.38
CA ARG A 14 11.73 6.81 -9.81
C ARG A 14 10.69 5.84 -10.35
N ASN A 15 10.47 4.73 -9.64
CA ASN A 15 9.61 3.63 -10.07
C ASN A 15 8.82 3.08 -8.88
N MET A 16 7.62 2.58 -9.15
CA MET A 16 6.77 1.89 -8.15
C MET A 16 7.48 0.72 -7.49
N GLN A 17 8.42 0.07 -8.17
CA GLN A 17 9.15 -1.07 -7.64
C GLN A 17 10.03 -0.72 -6.42
N GLN A 18 10.59 0.49 -6.39
CA GLN A 18 11.35 0.97 -5.22
C GLN A 18 10.43 1.24 -4.03
N LEU A 19 9.23 1.77 -4.31
CA LEU A 19 8.20 1.94 -3.29
C LEU A 19 7.72 0.59 -2.75
N TYR A 20 7.52 -0.40 -3.63
CA TYR A 20 7.13 -1.75 -3.24
C TYR A 20 8.20 -2.41 -2.36
N ASP A 21 9.47 -2.22 -2.66
CA ASP A 21 10.56 -2.77 -1.85
C ASP A 21 10.61 -2.11 -0.45
N ASP A 22 10.55 -0.77 -0.37
CA ASP A 22 10.50 -0.03 0.91
C ASP A 22 9.26 -0.41 1.73
N ALA A 23 8.10 -0.47 1.08
CA ALA A 23 6.85 -0.88 1.70
C ALA A 23 6.88 -2.35 2.16
N SER A 24 7.49 -3.25 1.39
CA SER A 24 7.68 -4.65 1.78
C SER A 24 8.55 -4.76 3.03
N PHE A 25 9.62 -3.98 3.08
CA PHE A 25 10.55 -3.98 4.21
C PHE A 25 9.88 -3.46 5.49
N LYS A 26 9.03 -2.44 5.38
CA LYS A 26 8.30 -1.82 6.50
C LYS A 26 7.08 -2.61 6.94
N VAL A 27 6.14 -2.85 6.03
CA VAL A 27 4.85 -3.50 6.33
C VAL A 27 5.04 -4.98 6.68
N ARG A 28 6.06 -5.63 6.10
CA ARG A 28 6.35 -7.07 6.30
C ARG A 28 5.09 -7.93 6.24
N LEU A 29 4.40 -7.84 5.09
CA LEU A 29 3.19 -8.63 4.85
C LEU A 29 3.47 -10.12 5.04
N VAL A 30 2.55 -10.78 5.74
CA VAL A 30 2.62 -12.22 6.03
C VAL A 30 2.56 -13.05 4.74
N THR A 31 1.92 -12.50 3.70
CA THR A 31 1.76 -13.11 2.37
C THR A 31 2.99 -12.92 1.47
N GLY A 32 4.05 -12.27 1.94
CA GLY A 32 5.25 -11.96 1.16
C GLY A 32 5.36 -10.48 0.74
N PRO A 33 6.23 -10.15 -0.22
CA PRO A 33 6.52 -8.76 -0.58
C PRO A 33 5.31 -8.06 -1.23
N VAL A 34 5.15 -6.77 -0.97
CA VAL A 34 4.19 -5.89 -1.62
C VAL A 34 4.40 -5.95 -3.13
N ARG A 35 3.34 -6.29 -3.86
CA ARG A 35 3.33 -6.26 -5.33
C ARG A 35 2.26 -5.33 -5.89
N ARG A 36 1.28 -4.96 -5.07
CA ARG A 36 0.14 -4.15 -5.48
C ARG A 36 -0.25 -3.19 -4.37
N ILE A 37 -0.56 -1.96 -4.73
CA ILE A 37 -1.09 -0.95 -3.80
C ILE A 37 -2.44 -0.48 -4.33
N TYR A 38 -3.42 -0.33 -3.44
CA TYR A 38 -4.75 0.21 -3.74
C TYR A 38 -4.98 1.49 -2.94
N LYS A 39 -5.79 2.40 -3.50
CA LYS A 39 -6.29 3.59 -2.78
C LYS A 39 -7.26 3.17 -1.66
N SER A 40 -7.64 4.12 -0.80
CA SER A 40 -8.67 3.94 0.25
C SER A 40 -9.99 3.38 -0.26
N ASP A 41 -10.31 3.56 -1.55
CA ASP A 41 -11.50 2.99 -2.22
C ASP A 41 -11.41 1.48 -2.44
N LEU A 42 -10.23 0.85 -2.23
CA LEU A 42 -9.98 -0.60 -2.31
C LEU A 42 -10.19 -1.25 -3.68
N LYS A 43 -10.72 -0.52 -4.65
CA LYS A 43 -10.91 -0.98 -6.03
C LYS A 43 -9.87 -0.40 -6.96
N THR A 44 -9.42 0.83 -6.71
CA THR A 44 -8.51 1.55 -7.60
C THR A 44 -7.05 1.20 -7.28
N PRO A 45 -6.33 0.46 -8.14
CA PRO A 45 -4.91 0.18 -7.94
C PRO A 45 -4.08 1.43 -8.26
N VAL A 46 -3.13 1.74 -7.39
CA VAL A 46 -2.15 2.79 -7.63
C VAL A 46 -1.10 2.28 -8.62
N ARG A 47 -0.99 2.94 -9.77
CA ARG A 47 -0.06 2.56 -10.84
C ARG A 47 1.14 3.49 -10.97
N GLY A 48 1.11 4.64 -10.31
CA GLY A 48 2.16 5.65 -10.40
C GLY A 48 2.34 6.39 -9.08
N LEU A 49 3.56 6.90 -8.89
CA LEU A 49 3.95 7.65 -7.69
C LEU A 49 3.21 8.99 -7.54
N ASP A 50 2.72 9.54 -8.65
CA ASP A 50 1.96 10.80 -8.68
C ASP A 50 0.54 10.66 -8.10
N GLN A 51 0.03 9.44 -7.97
CA GLN A 51 -1.31 9.21 -7.41
C GLN A 51 -1.34 9.15 -5.88
N PHE A 52 -0.17 9.31 -5.24
CA PHE A 52 -0.06 9.36 -3.80
C PHE A 52 -0.22 10.79 -3.30
N GLU A 53 -1.00 10.93 -2.24
CA GLU A 53 -1.29 12.18 -1.57
C GLU A 53 -0.71 12.11 -0.17
N ASP A 54 -0.21 13.24 0.33
CA ASP A 54 0.30 13.32 1.69
C ASP A 54 -0.83 13.05 2.69
N GLY A 55 -0.55 12.21 3.69
CA GLY A 55 -1.56 11.74 4.65
C GLY A 55 -2.60 10.76 4.08
N GLY A 56 -2.50 10.39 2.79
CA GLY A 56 -3.36 9.40 2.16
C GLY A 56 -3.19 8.01 2.77
N ARG A 57 -4.28 7.25 2.81
CA ARG A 57 -4.28 5.85 3.26
C ARG A 57 -4.31 4.93 2.04
N TYR A 58 -3.49 3.87 2.09
CA TYR A 58 -3.33 2.95 0.98
C TYR A 58 -3.26 1.51 1.49
N LEU A 59 -3.81 0.58 0.72
CA LEU A 59 -3.73 -0.84 1.02
C LEU A 59 -2.61 -1.49 0.23
N CYS A 60 -1.67 -2.11 0.93
CA CYS A 60 -0.61 -2.90 0.32
C CYS A 60 -1.00 -4.38 0.27
N CYS A 61 -0.84 -5.03 -0.89
CA CYS A 61 -1.12 -6.45 -1.11
C CYS A 61 0.08 -7.16 -1.73
N GLY A 62 0.27 -8.44 -1.35
CA GLY A 62 1.37 -9.29 -1.82
C GLY A 62 1.23 -9.82 -3.25
N GLY A 63 0.15 -9.48 -3.95
CA GLY A 63 -0.18 -9.99 -5.30
C GLY A 63 -1.57 -10.60 -5.38
N GLU A 64 -2.15 -10.97 -4.24
CA GLU A 64 -3.55 -11.36 -4.13
C GLU A 64 -4.47 -10.14 -4.25
N SER A 65 -5.71 -10.38 -4.69
CA SER A 65 -6.77 -9.37 -4.66
C SER A 65 -7.11 -9.01 -3.22
N PRO A 66 -7.42 -7.74 -2.92
CA PRO A 66 -7.77 -7.32 -1.58
C PRO A 66 -9.04 -8.06 -1.11
N ILE A 67 -8.94 -8.71 0.05
CA ILE A 67 -10.05 -9.41 0.68
C ILE A 67 -10.85 -8.37 1.46
N LEU A 68 -11.93 -7.85 0.88
CA LEU A 68 -12.76 -6.78 1.46
C LEU A 68 -13.18 -7.05 2.92
N ASP A 69 -13.45 -8.31 3.23
CA ASP A 69 -13.85 -8.78 4.57
C ASP A 69 -12.77 -8.62 5.65
N ARG A 70 -11.49 -8.61 5.25
CA ARG A 70 -10.34 -8.52 6.17
C ARG A 70 -9.71 -7.13 6.27
N ILE A 71 -10.28 -6.15 5.59
CA ILE A 71 -9.71 -4.80 5.58
C ILE A 71 -10.24 -4.06 6.80
N PRO A 72 -9.35 -3.48 7.63
CA PRO A 72 -9.79 -2.76 8.80
C PRO A 72 -10.65 -1.55 8.39
N PRO A 73 -11.75 -1.27 9.12
CA PRO A 73 -12.67 -0.19 8.80
C PRO A 73 -12.01 1.20 8.85
N SER A 74 -10.82 1.30 9.45
CA SER A 74 -9.98 2.51 9.45
C SER A 74 -9.47 2.90 8.04
N LEU A 75 -9.52 2.01 7.05
CA LEU A 75 -9.20 2.38 5.67
C LEU A 75 -10.43 2.87 4.88
N ALA A 76 -11.64 2.49 5.31
CA ALA A 76 -12.89 2.74 4.60
C ALA A 76 -13.63 4.01 5.06
N ASN A 77 -13.00 4.83 5.92
CA ASN A 77 -13.61 6.01 6.53
C ASN A 77 -12.66 7.22 6.56
#